data_AF-A0A0R1W5Q6-F1
#
_entry.id   AF-A0A0R1W5Q6-F1
#
_cell.length_a   1.000
_cell.length_b   1.000
_cell.length_c   1.000
_cell.angle_alpha   90.00
_cell.angle_beta   90.00
_cell.angle_gamma   90.00
#
_symmetry.space_group_name_H-M   'P 1'
#
loop_
_entity.id
_entity.type
_entity.pdbx_description
1 polymer ?
#
loop_
_entity_poly.entity_id
_entity_poly.type
_entity_poly.pdbx_seq_one_letter_code
_entity_poly.pdbx_strand_id
1 'polypeptide(L)'
;MIFMDQHNLFQGIRDQYSRFGKIYALGSFTNTNLDEMEEETIQLKPIPSTNEMWSTLYKDFNYGQMYSENKFKEDQLMYQTSNWQARRVLSDIYSNHQFSVAAEGAEFLDGIGNKLPEHTLRLIEAVDDQYHIYLIIEAGVAVIEAKSNILRGIPEDPFNDDVFTFDDSGRVIVNESGYTKLALSLAKQYFSVNIDDSEVLDMTGMKQVGGSFKDIGKKAGRDNHDRLYMVVQTSHDWN
;
A
#
# COMPACT_ATOMS: atom_id res chain seq x y z
N MET A 1 -11.73 -14.98 -26.63
CA MET A 1 -10.47 -15.08 -25.84
C MET A 1 -9.68 -13.84 -26.18
N ILE A 2 -9.61 -12.87 -25.26
CA ILE A 2 -8.99 -11.55 -25.53
C ILE A 2 -7.68 -11.55 -24.75
N PHE A 3 -6.56 -11.51 -25.47
CA PHE A 3 -5.25 -11.18 -24.92
C PHE A 3 -5.30 -9.73 -24.46
N MET A 4 -5.23 -9.46 -23.17
CA MET A 4 -5.09 -8.11 -22.65
C MET A 4 -3.64 -7.89 -22.26
N ASP A 5 -2.97 -7.01 -22.99
CA ASP A 5 -1.74 -6.35 -22.57
C ASP A 5 -1.93 -5.80 -21.15
N GLN A 6 -0.95 -6.04 -20.28
CA GLN A 6 -0.91 -5.61 -18.88
C GLN A 6 -1.20 -4.12 -18.74
N HIS A 7 -0.67 -3.32 -19.68
CA HIS A 7 -0.92 -1.89 -19.72
C HIS A 7 -2.42 -1.58 -19.96
N ASN A 8 -3.07 -2.28 -20.89
CA ASN A 8 -4.49 -2.08 -21.20
C ASN A 8 -5.41 -2.53 -20.06
N LEU A 9 -5.04 -3.59 -19.32
CA LEU A 9 -5.77 -4.03 -18.14
C LEU A 9 -5.75 -2.98 -17.03
N PHE A 10 -4.56 -2.53 -16.64
CA PHE A 10 -4.43 -1.58 -15.54
C PHE A 10 -4.92 -0.19 -15.93
N GLN A 11 -4.72 0.24 -17.18
CA GLN A 11 -5.27 1.49 -17.67
C GLN A 11 -6.81 1.46 -17.64
N GLY A 12 -7.45 0.35 -18.00
CA GLY A 12 -8.90 0.21 -17.92
C GLY A 12 -9.44 0.34 -16.49
N ILE A 13 -8.68 -0.13 -15.49
CA ILE A 13 -9.05 0.03 -14.07
C ILE A 13 -8.82 1.49 -13.64
N ARG A 14 -7.67 2.09 -13.98
CA ARG A 14 -7.38 3.50 -13.66
C ARG A 14 -8.34 4.49 -14.31
N ASP A 15 -8.78 4.23 -15.53
CA ASP A 15 -9.72 5.08 -16.28
C ASP A 15 -11.12 5.15 -15.59
N GLN A 16 -11.42 4.27 -14.64
CA GLN A 16 -12.62 4.39 -13.79
C GLN A 16 -12.54 5.61 -12.86
N TYR A 17 -11.32 6.06 -12.54
CA TYR A 17 -11.08 7.30 -11.82
C TYR A 17 -10.94 8.48 -12.80
N SER A 18 -11.98 9.32 -12.86
CA SER A 18 -12.03 10.43 -13.83
C SER A 18 -11.93 11.83 -13.20
N ARG A 19 -11.68 11.92 -11.88
CA ARG A 19 -11.78 13.19 -11.12
C ARG A 19 -10.81 14.24 -11.64
N PHE A 20 -9.58 13.87 -11.97
CA PHE A 20 -8.60 14.77 -12.57
C PHE A 20 -8.35 14.41 -14.04
N GLY A 21 -9.44 14.20 -14.80
CA GLY A 21 -9.34 13.61 -16.13
C GLY A 21 -8.77 12.18 -16.04
N LYS A 22 -7.84 11.83 -16.93
CA LYS A 22 -7.14 10.51 -16.90
C LYS A 22 -5.94 10.46 -15.94
N ILE A 23 -5.78 11.47 -15.06
CA ILE A 23 -4.67 11.50 -14.10
C ILE A 23 -5.04 10.66 -12.88
N TYR A 24 -4.20 9.68 -12.58
CA TYR A 24 -4.33 8.80 -11.41
C TYR A 24 -3.75 9.49 -10.17
N ALA A 25 -4.57 10.30 -9.49
CA ALA A 25 -4.17 11.18 -8.38
C ALA A 25 -3.90 10.42 -7.08
N LEU A 26 -2.88 9.57 -7.07
CA LEU A 26 -2.48 8.71 -5.97
C LEU A 26 -1.64 9.46 -4.94
N GLY A 27 -2.15 9.61 -3.73
CA GLY A 27 -1.47 10.26 -2.61
C GLY A 27 -1.02 9.27 -1.55
N SER A 28 0.19 9.50 -1.03
CA SER A 28 0.79 8.72 0.06
C SER A 28 0.48 9.33 1.43
N PHE A 29 0.22 8.47 2.40
CA PHE A 29 -0.13 8.82 3.77
C PHE A 29 0.65 7.94 4.73
N THR A 30 1.03 8.47 5.89
CA THR A 30 1.75 7.72 6.92
C THR A 30 1.25 8.03 8.32
N ASN A 31 1.54 7.13 9.24
CA ASN A 31 1.53 7.37 10.67
C ASN A 31 2.62 6.51 11.33
N THR A 32 3.48 7.16 12.11
CA THR A 32 4.62 6.57 12.83
C THR A 32 4.54 6.87 14.33
N ASN A 33 3.39 7.33 14.81
CA ASN A 33 3.17 7.59 16.24
C ASN A 33 2.79 6.28 16.93
N LEU A 34 3.70 5.76 17.74
CA LEU A 34 3.55 4.48 18.43
C LEU A 34 2.31 4.44 19.33
N ASP A 35 1.95 5.54 19.98
CA ASP A 35 0.75 5.59 20.83
C ASP A 35 -0.52 5.45 20.00
N GLU A 36 -0.56 6.08 18.82
CA GLU A 36 -1.69 5.98 17.89
C GLU A 36 -1.79 4.59 17.26
N MET A 37 -0.65 3.88 17.07
CA MET A 37 -0.63 2.53 16.49
C MET A 37 -1.37 1.48 17.34
N GLU A 38 -1.53 1.73 18.64
CA GLU A 38 -2.25 0.89 19.59
C GLU A 38 -3.77 1.13 19.59
N GLU A 39 -4.25 2.19 18.93
CA GLU A 39 -5.67 2.53 18.89
C GLU A 39 -6.47 1.64 17.92
N GLU A 40 -7.77 1.50 18.16
CA GLU A 40 -8.66 0.73 17.27
C GLU A 40 -8.76 1.34 15.87
N THR A 41 -8.70 2.68 15.81
CA THR A 41 -8.76 3.46 14.59
C THR A 41 -7.55 4.38 14.51
N ILE A 42 -6.84 4.30 13.41
CA ILE A 42 -5.59 5.04 13.19
C ILE A 42 -5.84 6.07 12.12
N GLN A 43 -5.44 7.32 12.36
CA GLN A 43 -5.50 8.37 11.35
C GLN A 43 -4.18 8.42 10.59
N LEU A 44 -4.21 8.14 9.29
CA LEU A 44 -3.05 8.40 8.43
C LEU A 44 -3.05 9.86 7.99
N LYS A 45 -1.87 10.45 7.93
CA LYS A 45 -1.65 11.85 7.56
C LYS A 45 -0.94 11.93 6.21
N PRO A 46 -1.32 12.86 5.31
CA PRO A 46 -0.68 12.97 4.01
C PRO A 46 0.77 13.42 4.18
N ILE A 47 1.69 12.81 3.43
CA ILE A 47 3.08 13.28 3.37
C ILE A 47 3.16 14.58 2.54
N PRO A 48 4.24 15.38 2.67
CA PRO A 48 4.37 16.65 1.95
C PRO A 48 4.14 16.57 0.43
N SER A 49 4.68 15.54 -0.23
CA SER A 49 4.52 15.37 -1.69
C SER A 49 3.07 15.12 -2.11
N THR A 50 2.26 14.47 -1.27
CA THR A 50 0.81 14.32 -1.50
C THR A 50 0.12 15.67 -1.50
N ASN A 51 0.44 16.52 -0.52
CA ASN A 51 -0.13 17.86 -0.42
C ASN A 51 0.25 18.71 -1.64
N GLU A 52 1.51 18.65 -2.08
CA GLU A 52 2.01 19.39 -3.24
C GLU A 52 1.36 18.93 -4.55
N MET A 53 1.34 17.61 -4.78
CA MET A 53 0.73 17.03 -5.98
C MET A 53 -0.76 17.32 -6.05
N TRP A 54 -1.52 17.06 -4.98
CA TRP A 54 -2.96 17.32 -4.97
C TRP A 54 -3.25 18.82 -5.07
N SER A 55 -2.47 19.70 -4.43
CA SER A 55 -2.61 21.15 -4.61
C SER A 55 -2.42 21.60 -6.07
N THR A 56 -1.46 20.99 -6.77
CA THR A 56 -1.22 21.25 -8.19
C THR A 56 -2.42 20.83 -9.03
N LEU A 57 -2.94 19.61 -8.80
CA LEU A 57 -4.11 19.11 -9.51
C LEU A 57 -5.39 19.94 -9.24
N TYR A 58 -5.62 20.34 -7.99
CA TYR A 58 -6.78 21.17 -7.64
C TYR A 58 -6.73 22.53 -8.35
N LYS A 59 -5.53 23.11 -8.48
CA LYS A 59 -5.31 24.35 -9.23
C LYS A 59 -5.56 24.14 -10.74
N ASP A 60 -4.97 23.11 -11.33
CA ASP A 60 -5.02 22.87 -12.78
C ASP A 60 -6.44 22.51 -13.25
N PHE A 61 -7.24 21.86 -12.40
CA PHE A 61 -8.62 21.46 -12.70
C PHE A 61 -9.68 22.41 -12.13
N ASN A 62 -9.29 23.55 -11.57
CA ASN A 62 -10.17 24.58 -11.00
C ASN A 62 -11.11 24.07 -9.88
N TYR A 63 -10.63 23.17 -9.01
CA TYR A 63 -11.41 22.66 -7.86
C TYR A 63 -11.32 23.49 -6.58
N GLY A 64 -10.69 24.66 -6.65
CA GLY A 64 -10.61 25.62 -5.54
C GLY A 64 -9.19 25.80 -5.03
N GLN A 65 -9.06 26.19 -3.75
CA GLN A 65 -7.74 26.42 -3.14
C GLN A 65 -6.95 25.11 -2.98
N MET A 66 -5.63 25.28 -2.75
CA MET A 66 -4.66 24.21 -2.51
C MET A 66 -5.20 23.15 -1.54
N TYR A 67 -4.85 21.89 -1.78
CA TYR A 67 -5.11 20.83 -0.82
C TYR A 67 -4.42 21.21 0.49
N SER A 68 -5.22 21.53 1.50
CA SER A 68 -4.78 22.13 2.75
C SER A 68 -5.10 21.20 3.92
N GLU A 69 -4.50 21.48 5.08
CA GLU A 69 -4.83 20.78 6.32
C GLU A 69 -6.34 20.85 6.62
N ASN A 70 -7.01 21.95 6.30
CA ASN A 70 -8.46 22.07 6.44
C ASN A 70 -9.20 21.11 5.52
N LYS A 71 -8.73 20.96 4.28
CA LYS A 71 -9.33 20.01 3.33
C LYS A 71 -9.14 18.57 3.79
N PHE A 72 -7.95 18.24 4.29
CA PHE A 72 -7.68 16.96 4.93
C PHE A 72 -8.63 16.71 6.11
N LYS A 73 -8.86 17.68 7.00
CA LYS A 73 -9.77 17.55 8.15
C LYS A 73 -11.21 17.25 7.74
N GLU A 74 -11.70 17.81 6.63
CA GLU A 74 -13.02 17.49 6.07
C GLU A 74 -13.11 16.02 5.62
N ASP A 75 -12.03 15.51 5.03
CA ASP A 75 -12.00 14.20 4.38
C ASP A 75 -11.33 13.11 5.27
N GLN A 76 -10.93 13.43 6.49
CA GLN A 76 -10.05 12.60 7.35
C GLN A 76 -10.56 11.17 7.55
N LEU A 77 -11.90 10.99 7.62
CA LEU A 77 -12.55 9.68 7.80
C LEU A 77 -12.24 8.69 6.67
N MET A 78 -11.89 9.20 5.48
CA MET A 78 -11.53 8.39 4.31
C MET A 78 -10.13 7.79 4.41
N TYR A 79 -9.27 8.36 5.27
CA TYR A 79 -7.85 8.01 5.42
C TYR A 79 -7.54 7.38 6.78
N GLN A 80 -8.56 6.78 7.39
CA GLN A 80 -8.44 6.05 8.64
C GLN A 80 -8.35 4.54 8.38
N THR A 81 -7.57 3.85 9.21
CA THR A 81 -7.27 2.42 9.10
C THR A 81 -7.32 1.74 10.47
N SER A 82 -7.04 0.44 10.54
CA SER A 82 -6.91 -0.31 11.80
C SER A 82 -5.85 -1.39 11.71
N ASN A 83 -5.00 -1.51 12.73
CA ASN A 83 -3.91 -2.49 12.82
C ASN A 83 -4.28 -3.79 13.55
N TRP A 84 -5.50 -3.90 14.09
CA TRP A 84 -5.90 -5.04 14.90
C TRP A 84 -5.74 -6.39 14.18
N GLN A 85 -6.06 -6.43 12.89
CA GLN A 85 -5.96 -7.64 12.08
C GLN A 85 -4.52 -8.03 11.77
N ALA A 86 -3.68 -7.04 11.50
CA ALA A 86 -2.28 -7.25 11.19
C ALA A 86 -1.59 -7.98 12.35
N ARG A 87 -1.80 -7.49 13.58
CA ARG A 87 -1.31 -8.12 14.81
C ARG A 87 -1.80 -9.55 14.96
N ARG A 88 -3.11 -9.76 14.78
CA ARG A 88 -3.71 -11.10 14.89
C ARG A 88 -3.12 -12.06 13.87
N VAL A 89 -2.99 -11.64 12.61
CA VAL A 89 -2.45 -12.50 11.55
C VAL A 89 -0.98 -12.84 11.82
N LEU A 90 -0.18 -11.89 12.29
CA LEU A 90 1.19 -12.15 12.69
C LEU A 90 1.27 -13.16 13.83
N SER A 91 0.43 -13.01 14.87
CA SER A 91 0.36 -13.98 15.97
C SER A 91 -0.15 -15.36 15.53
N ASP A 92 -1.05 -15.43 14.54
CA ASP A 92 -1.52 -16.70 13.97
C ASP A 92 -0.42 -17.40 13.15
N ILE A 93 0.44 -16.65 12.43
CA ILE A 93 1.56 -17.20 11.64
C ILE A 93 2.77 -17.55 12.52
N TYR A 94 3.11 -16.67 13.46
CA TYR A 94 4.31 -16.73 14.29
C TYR A 94 3.92 -16.85 15.77
N SER A 95 3.25 -17.96 16.13
CA SER A 95 2.56 -18.14 17.42
C SER A 95 3.43 -18.05 18.69
N ASN A 96 4.75 -17.95 18.57
CA ASN A 96 5.68 -17.80 19.69
C ASN A 96 6.10 -16.35 19.95
N HIS A 97 5.62 -15.39 19.17
CA HIS A 97 6.01 -13.99 19.25
C HIS A 97 4.83 -13.08 19.56
N GLN A 98 5.10 -12.02 20.33
CA GLN A 98 4.20 -10.89 20.47
C GLN A 98 4.59 -9.82 19.47
N PHE A 99 3.59 -9.17 18.87
CA PHE A 99 3.82 -8.17 17.84
C PHE A 99 3.22 -6.83 18.24
N SER A 100 4.00 -5.77 18.06
CA SER A 100 3.54 -4.38 18.03
C SER A 100 3.58 -3.87 16.60
N VAL A 101 2.87 -2.78 16.33
CA VAL A 101 2.97 -2.07 15.05
C VAL A 101 3.70 -0.76 15.29
N ALA A 102 4.80 -0.55 14.56
CA ALA A 102 5.63 0.63 14.70
C ALA A 102 5.20 1.76 13.74
N ALA A 103 4.79 1.39 12.53
CA ALA A 103 4.40 2.35 11.52
C ALA A 103 3.41 1.79 10.50
N GLU A 104 2.69 2.70 9.86
CA GLU A 104 1.80 2.40 8.75
C GLU A 104 1.95 3.45 7.65
N GLY A 105 2.00 2.98 6.40
CA GLY A 105 2.01 3.78 5.20
C GLY A 105 0.94 3.27 4.23
N ALA A 106 0.29 4.17 3.51
CA ALA A 106 -0.75 3.81 2.57
C ALA A 106 -0.81 4.75 1.36
N GLU A 107 -1.37 4.24 0.27
CA GLU A 107 -1.72 5.02 -0.91
C GLU A 107 -3.24 5.07 -1.09
N PHE A 108 -3.75 6.26 -1.36
CA PHE A 108 -5.16 6.50 -1.62
C PHE A 108 -5.36 7.42 -2.82
N LEU A 109 -6.46 7.23 -3.56
CA LEU A 109 -6.89 8.21 -4.55
C LEU A 109 -7.65 9.38 -3.88
N ASP A 110 -7.37 10.61 -4.33
CA ASP A 110 -8.09 11.80 -3.87
C ASP A 110 -9.60 11.67 -4.09
N GLY A 111 -10.36 11.92 -3.03
CA GLY A 111 -11.83 11.86 -3.02
C GLY A 111 -12.42 10.44 -2.95
N ILE A 112 -11.59 9.39 -2.99
CA ILE A 112 -12.02 8.00 -2.81
C ILE A 112 -11.60 7.50 -1.44
N GLY A 113 -10.31 7.67 -1.08
CA GLY A 113 -9.74 7.08 0.12
C GLY A 113 -9.85 5.56 0.14
N ASN A 114 -10.22 5.01 1.28
CA ASN A 114 -10.28 3.57 1.55
C ASN A 114 -11.54 2.85 0.99
N LYS A 115 -12.18 3.40 -0.05
CA LYS A 115 -13.48 2.89 -0.54
C LYS A 115 -13.39 1.89 -1.70
N LEU A 116 -12.28 1.89 -2.45
CA LEU A 116 -12.09 1.03 -3.62
C LEU A 116 -10.77 0.25 -3.49
N PRO A 117 -10.81 -1.01 -3.02
CA PRO A 117 -9.61 -1.78 -2.67
C PRO A 117 -8.57 -1.93 -3.79
N GLU A 118 -9.01 -2.04 -5.04
CA GLU A 118 -8.15 -2.14 -6.23
C GLU A 118 -7.26 -0.90 -6.43
N HIS A 119 -7.62 0.22 -5.80
CA HIS A 119 -6.94 1.50 -5.87
C HIS A 119 -6.17 1.88 -4.60
N THR A 120 -6.11 0.99 -3.60
CA THR A 120 -5.46 1.27 -2.31
C THR A 120 -4.28 0.36 -2.06
N LEU A 121 -3.21 0.92 -1.50
CA LEU A 121 -2.05 0.18 -1.01
C LEU A 121 -1.88 0.46 0.48
N ARG A 122 -1.42 -0.53 1.23
CA ARG A 122 -1.02 -0.41 2.63
C ARG A 122 0.27 -1.19 2.85
N LEU A 123 1.18 -0.59 3.61
CA LEU A 123 2.34 -1.22 4.19
C LEU A 123 2.30 -1.00 5.71
N ILE A 124 2.50 -2.05 6.48
CA ILE A 124 2.60 -2.00 7.94
C ILE A 124 3.98 -2.52 8.31
N GLU A 125 4.68 -1.75 9.15
CA GLU A 125 5.88 -2.18 9.85
C GLU A 125 5.48 -2.70 11.24
N ALA A 126 5.63 -4.00 11.44
CA ALA A 126 5.42 -4.66 12.72
C ALA A 126 6.74 -5.15 13.30
N VAL A 127 6.80 -5.22 14.61
CA VAL A 127 8.03 -5.56 15.35
C VAL A 127 7.69 -6.67 16.33
N ASP A 128 8.52 -7.71 16.39
CA ASP A 128 8.39 -8.78 17.38
C ASP A 128 9.03 -8.41 18.73
N ASP A 129 8.94 -9.33 19.70
CA ASP A 129 9.53 -9.18 21.03
C ASP A 129 11.07 -9.23 21.05
N GLN A 130 11.69 -9.52 19.91
CA GLN A 130 13.13 -9.53 19.68
C GLN A 130 13.60 -8.33 18.87
N TYR A 131 12.69 -7.40 18.55
CA TYR A 131 12.94 -6.21 17.74
C TYR A 131 13.19 -6.47 16.25
N HIS A 132 12.83 -7.64 15.71
CA HIS A 132 12.91 -7.87 14.27
C HIS A 132 11.72 -7.24 13.53
N ILE A 133 11.99 -6.67 12.35
CA ILE A 133 10.97 -6.06 11.50
C ILE A 133 10.27 -7.09 10.62
N TYR A 134 8.95 -6.96 10.56
CA TYR A 134 8.04 -7.66 9.65
C TYR A 134 7.28 -6.62 8.84
N LEU A 135 7.24 -6.83 7.52
CA LEU A 135 6.49 -5.97 6.62
C LEU A 135 5.22 -6.69 6.17
N ILE A 136 4.07 -6.08 6.38
CA ILE A 136 2.79 -6.55 5.84
C ILE A 136 2.37 -5.62 4.72
N ILE A 137 2.31 -6.15 3.50
CA ILE A 137 1.87 -5.40 2.33
C ILE A 137 0.52 -5.91 1.83
N GLU A 138 -0.42 -4.98 1.64
CA GLU A 138 -1.75 -5.24 1.08
C GLU A 138 -2.05 -4.22 -0.02
N ALA A 139 -2.16 -4.63 -1.28
CA ALA A 139 -2.28 -3.68 -2.38
C ALA A 139 -3.17 -4.15 -3.54
N GLY A 140 -3.97 -3.21 -4.06
CA GLY A 140 -4.78 -3.42 -5.26
C GLY A 140 -3.95 -3.39 -6.54
N VAL A 141 -4.36 -4.12 -7.56
CA VAL A 141 -3.56 -4.29 -8.78
C VAL A 141 -3.26 -2.98 -9.52
N ALA A 142 -4.20 -2.02 -9.53
CA ALA A 142 -4.00 -0.75 -10.24
C ALA A 142 -3.01 0.17 -9.52
N VAL A 143 -3.02 0.16 -8.18
CA VAL A 143 -2.07 0.93 -7.39
C VAL A 143 -0.69 0.30 -7.37
N ILE A 144 -0.58 -1.04 -7.39
CA ILE A 144 0.70 -1.74 -7.50
C ILE A 144 1.44 -1.28 -8.75
N GLU A 145 0.79 -1.33 -9.92
CA GLU A 145 1.45 -0.94 -11.16
C GLU A 145 1.83 0.55 -11.16
N ALA A 146 0.91 1.42 -10.73
CA ALA A 146 1.17 2.86 -10.69
C ALA A 146 2.33 3.20 -9.75
N LYS A 147 2.35 2.60 -8.56
CA LYS A 147 3.39 2.84 -7.56
C LYS A 147 4.74 2.25 -8.00
N SER A 148 4.73 1.05 -8.59
CA SER A 148 5.93 0.44 -9.18
C SER A 148 6.55 1.33 -10.25
N ASN A 149 5.72 1.94 -11.12
CA ASN A 149 6.20 2.90 -12.13
C ASN A 149 6.79 4.17 -11.51
N ILE A 150 6.17 4.70 -10.45
CA ILE A 150 6.70 5.87 -9.72
C ILE A 150 8.07 5.54 -9.13
N LEU A 151 8.20 4.41 -8.44
CA LEU A 151 9.45 4.01 -7.77
C LEU A 151 10.59 3.78 -8.77
N ARG A 152 10.33 3.12 -9.91
CA ARG A 152 11.33 2.95 -10.99
C ARG A 152 11.85 4.28 -11.56
N GLY A 153 11.07 5.36 -11.42
CA GLY A 153 11.45 6.70 -11.86
C GLY A 153 12.33 7.45 -10.85
N ILE A 154 12.55 6.92 -9.64
CA ILE A 154 13.34 7.55 -8.58
C ILE A 154 14.80 7.07 -8.70
N PRO A 155 15.78 7.94 -9.00
CA PRO A 155 17.17 7.52 -9.26
C PRO A 155 17.86 6.79 -8.09
N GLU A 156 17.43 7.03 -6.86
CA GLU A 156 18.03 6.49 -5.63
C GLU A 156 17.21 5.35 -5.00
N ASP A 157 16.13 4.93 -5.67
CA ASP A 157 15.33 3.79 -5.23
C ASP A 157 15.87 2.51 -5.90
N PRO A 158 16.18 1.44 -5.12
CA PRO A 158 16.66 0.19 -5.69
C PRO A 158 15.58 -0.58 -6.46
N PHE A 159 14.31 -0.16 -6.40
CA PHE A 159 13.21 -0.86 -7.06
C PHE A 159 13.30 -0.78 -8.58
N ASN A 160 13.63 -1.92 -9.21
CA ASN A 160 13.67 -2.05 -10.66
C ASN A 160 13.04 -3.36 -11.17
N ASP A 161 12.15 -3.95 -10.38
CA ASP A 161 11.52 -5.24 -10.70
C ASP A 161 10.08 -5.07 -11.19
N ASP A 162 9.66 -6.01 -12.02
CA ASP A 162 8.26 -6.11 -12.41
C ASP A 162 7.50 -7.01 -11.41
N VAL A 163 6.48 -6.46 -10.77
CA VAL A 163 5.57 -7.20 -9.87
C VAL A 163 4.62 -8.12 -10.66
N PHE A 164 4.32 -7.77 -11.90
CA PHE A 164 3.46 -8.53 -12.78
C PHE A 164 4.25 -9.00 -14.00
N THR A 165 4.07 -10.26 -14.37
CA THR A 165 4.61 -10.85 -15.59
C THR A 165 3.53 -11.68 -16.29
N PHE A 166 3.87 -12.34 -17.40
CA PHE A 166 2.95 -13.19 -18.14
C PHE A 166 3.35 -14.65 -18.05
N ASP A 167 2.35 -15.53 -17.95
CA ASP A 167 2.55 -16.96 -18.18
C ASP A 167 2.63 -17.29 -19.68
N ASP A 168 2.94 -18.55 -20.01
CA ASP A 168 3.04 -19.04 -21.39
C ASP A 168 1.72 -18.88 -22.19
N SER A 169 0.59 -18.68 -21.52
CA SER A 169 -0.72 -18.44 -22.13
C SER A 169 -1.05 -16.95 -22.27
N GLY A 170 -0.13 -16.05 -21.91
CA GLY A 170 -0.33 -14.60 -21.94
C GLY A 170 -1.24 -14.08 -20.82
N ARG A 171 -1.40 -14.82 -19.72
CA ARG A 171 -2.14 -14.36 -18.54
C ARG A 171 -1.22 -13.64 -17.56
N VAL A 172 -1.70 -12.56 -16.96
CA VAL A 172 -0.97 -11.84 -15.92
C VAL A 172 -0.82 -12.74 -14.69
N ILE A 173 0.42 -12.91 -14.23
CA ILE A 173 0.79 -13.60 -12.99
C ILE A 173 1.61 -12.67 -12.11
N VAL A 174 1.58 -12.92 -10.80
CA VAL A 174 2.32 -12.12 -9.82
C VAL A 174 3.71 -12.70 -9.62
N ASN A 175 4.73 -11.86 -9.74
CA ASN A 175 6.10 -12.14 -9.35
C ASN A 175 6.28 -11.82 -7.86
N GLU A 176 6.29 -12.84 -7.02
CA GLU A 176 6.40 -12.68 -5.56
C GLU A 176 7.67 -11.92 -5.16
N SER A 177 8.82 -12.20 -5.80
CA SER A 177 10.08 -11.47 -5.52
C SER A 177 9.97 -9.98 -5.84
N GLY A 178 9.31 -9.63 -6.96
CA GLY A 178 9.04 -8.23 -7.29
C GLY A 178 8.11 -7.57 -6.26
N TYR A 179 7.14 -8.30 -5.74
CA TYR A 179 6.24 -7.79 -4.69
C TYR A 179 6.95 -7.61 -3.34
N THR A 180 7.85 -8.52 -2.96
CA THR A 180 8.72 -8.36 -1.79
C THR A 180 9.56 -7.10 -1.90
N LYS A 181 10.24 -6.88 -3.03
CA LYS A 181 11.05 -5.68 -3.26
C LYS A 181 10.23 -4.40 -3.26
N LEU A 182 8.98 -4.46 -3.76
CA LEU A 182 8.04 -3.34 -3.62
C LEU A 182 7.82 -3.03 -2.14
N ALA A 183 7.60 -4.02 -1.27
CA ALA A 183 7.45 -3.80 0.17
C ALA A 183 8.70 -3.17 0.81
N LEU A 184 9.91 -3.62 0.44
CA LEU A 184 11.16 -3.06 0.95
C LEU A 184 11.34 -1.58 0.54
N SER A 185 11.12 -1.25 -0.73
CA SER A 185 11.21 0.14 -1.20
C SER A 185 10.15 1.04 -0.58
N LEU A 186 8.95 0.52 -0.32
CA LEU A 186 7.92 1.26 0.40
C LEU A 186 8.30 1.49 1.87
N ALA A 187 8.96 0.54 2.54
CA ALA A 187 9.48 0.73 3.90
C ALA A 187 10.53 1.86 3.94
N LYS A 188 11.44 1.88 2.95
CA LYS A 188 12.40 2.98 2.76
C LYS A 188 11.68 4.31 2.57
N GLN A 189 10.67 4.35 1.69
CA GLN A 189 9.98 5.60 1.37
C GLN A 189 9.11 6.13 2.51
N TYR A 190 8.37 5.26 3.19
CA TYR A 190 7.40 5.67 4.20
C TYR A 190 8.02 5.83 5.58
N PHE A 191 8.97 4.97 5.93
CA PHE A 191 9.48 4.83 7.31
C PHE A 191 10.97 5.13 7.41
N SER A 192 11.67 5.38 6.28
CA SER A 192 13.13 5.52 6.24
C SER A 192 13.90 4.28 6.71
N VAL A 193 13.25 3.11 6.65
CA VAL A 193 13.84 1.81 6.99
C VAL A 193 14.44 1.20 5.73
N ASN A 194 15.77 1.01 5.72
CA ASN A 194 16.49 0.44 4.58
C ASN A 194 16.82 -1.02 4.86
N ILE A 195 16.00 -1.92 4.35
CA ILE A 195 16.20 -3.37 4.45
C ILE A 195 16.79 -3.88 3.15
N ASP A 196 17.95 -4.52 3.21
CA ASP A 196 18.58 -5.16 2.06
C ASP A 196 17.90 -6.48 1.71
N ASP A 197 17.92 -6.87 0.42
CA ASP A 197 17.37 -8.15 -0.05
C ASP A 197 17.93 -9.37 0.73
N SER A 198 19.19 -9.27 1.19
CA SER A 198 19.84 -10.34 1.98
C SER A 198 19.32 -10.46 3.41
N GLU A 199 18.60 -9.45 3.91
CA GLU A 199 17.98 -9.46 5.25
C GLU A 199 16.58 -10.09 5.22
N VAL A 200 16.03 -10.40 4.04
CA VAL A 200 14.76 -11.14 3.92
C VAL A 200 14.97 -12.60 4.33
N LEU A 201 14.31 -13.02 5.41
CA LEU A 201 14.44 -14.37 5.95
C LEU A 201 13.38 -15.32 5.39
N ASP A 202 12.13 -14.86 5.34
CA ASP A 202 10.99 -15.64 4.86
C ASP A 202 9.87 -14.72 4.35
N MET A 203 8.96 -15.29 3.56
CA MET A 203 7.73 -14.62 3.14
C MET A 203 6.57 -15.60 3.09
N THR A 204 5.38 -15.13 3.47
CA THR A 204 4.17 -15.92 3.25
C THR A 204 3.83 -16.00 1.77
N GLY A 205 3.30 -17.12 1.30
CA GLY A 205 2.74 -17.18 -0.06
C GLY A 205 1.63 -16.15 -0.28
N MET A 206 1.52 -15.65 -1.52
CA MET A 206 0.58 -14.59 -1.90
C MET A 206 -0.89 -14.98 -1.66
N LYS A 207 -1.66 -14.07 -1.08
CA LYS A 207 -3.10 -14.24 -0.83
C LYS A 207 -3.92 -13.09 -1.40
N GLN A 208 -5.20 -13.35 -1.64
CA GLN A 208 -6.18 -12.32 -1.98
C GLN A 208 -7.01 -11.95 -0.74
N VAL A 209 -7.16 -10.66 -0.52
CA VAL A 209 -7.91 -10.06 0.60
C VAL A 209 -8.76 -8.89 0.07
N GLY A 210 -9.77 -8.45 0.81
CA GLY A 210 -10.64 -7.36 0.37
C GLY A 210 -11.30 -6.61 1.54
N GLY A 211 -12.16 -5.65 1.21
CA GLY A 211 -12.79 -4.74 2.19
C GLY A 211 -12.02 -3.43 2.36
N SER A 212 -12.44 -2.53 3.23
CA SER A 212 -11.61 -1.37 3.59
C SER A 212 -10.51 -1.77 4.58
N PHE A 213 -9.45 -0.99 4.73
CA PHE A 213 -8.46 -1.17 5.82
C PHE A 213 -9.04 -0.97 7.25
N LYS A 214 -10.33 -0.63 7.36
CA LYS A 214 -11.09 -0.65 8.62
C LYS A 214 -11.87 -1.95 8.79
N ASP A 215 -12.24 -2.59 7.70
CA ASP A 215 -13.15 -3.74 7.70
C ASP A 215 -12.39 -5.04 8.01
N ILE A 216 -12.92 -5.72 9.00
CA ILE A 216 -12.34 -6.87 9.66
C ILE A 216 -12.46 -8.12 8.77
N GLY A 217 -11.35 -8.63 8.22
CA GLY A 217 -11.09 -10.07 8.02
C GLY A 217 -12.03 -10.76 7.06
N LYS A 218 -12.69 -9.95 6.23
CA LYS A 218 -13.62 -10.46 5.25
C LYS A 218 -12.77 -11.14 4.19
N LYS A 219 -12.93 -12.46 4.07
CA LYS A 219 -12.51 -13.17 2.86
C LYS A 219 -13.05 -12.39 1.66
N ALA A 220 -12.25 -12.29 0.60
CA ALA A 220 -12.67 -11.73 -0.67
C ALA A 220 -14.11 -12.16 -0.98
N GLY A 221 -14.98 -11.18 -1.25
CA GLY A 221 -16.33 -11.46 -1.73
C GLY A 221 -16.26 -12.18 -3.08
N ARG A 222 -17.33 -12.85 -3.50
CA ARG A 222 -17.41 -13.44 -4.84
C ARG A 222 -17.34 -12.41 -5.97
N ASP A 223 -17.52 -11.13 -5.63
CA ASP A 223 -17.47 -10.00 -6.54
C ASP A 223 -16.12 -9.28 -6.37
N ASN A 224 -15.18 -9.65 -7.24
CA ASN A 224 -13.77 -9.26 -7.32
C ASN A 224 -13.51 -7.75 -7.10
N HIS A 225 -12.87 -7.39 -5.98
CA HIS A 225 -12.06 -6.18 -5.83
C HIS A 225 -10.94 -6.49 -4.84
N ASP A 226 -10.05 -7.39 -5.25
CA ASP A 226 -9.08 -8.01 -4.34
C ASP A 226 -7.76 -7.25 -4.32
N ARG A 227 -7.20 -7.15 -3.12
CA ARG A 227 -5.82 -6.77 -2.86
C ARG A 227 -4.98 -8.02 -2.73
N LEU A 228 -3.75 -7.92 -3.22
CA LEU A 228 -2.70 -8.90 -2.98
C LEU A 228 -2.12 -8.69 -1.59
N TYR A 229 -1.86 -9.77 -0.87
CA TYR A 229 -1.37 -9.76 0.51
C TYR A 229 -0.16 -10.66 0.68
N MET A 230 0.85 -10.14 1.38
CA MET A 230 2.05 -10.87 1.78
C MET A 230 2.60 -10.32 3.10
N VAL A 231 3.17 -11.20 3.92
CA VAL A 231 4.05 -10.83 5.03
C VAL A 231 5.49 -11.18 4.65
N VAL A 232 6.41 -10.26 4.89
CA VAL A 232 7.86 -10.43 4.72
C VAL A 232 8.49 -10.39 6.10
N GLN A 233 9.18 -11.46 6.49
CA GLN A 233 10.00 -11.52 7.70
C GLN A 233 11.43 -11.11 7.35
N THR A 234 12.03 -10.30 8.21
CA THR A 234 13.39 -9.81 8.01
C THR A 234 14.26 -10.08 9.23
N SER A 235 15.58 -10.06 9.05
CA SER A 235 16.55 -10.00 10.14
C SER A 235 16.88 -8.57 10.55
N HIS A 236 16.16 -7.57 10.02
CA HIS A 236 16.46 -6.16 10.26
C HIS A 236 15.95 -5.76 11.65
N ASP A 237 16.82 -5.16 12.44
CA ASP A 237 16.50 -4.70 13.79
C ASP A 237 15.80 -3.35 13.74
N TRP A 238 14.75 -3.21 14.55
CA TRP A 238 14.07 -1.94 14.79
C TRP A 238 14.93 -1.06 15.71
N ASN A 239 15.34 0.12 15.20
CA ASN A 239 16.24 1.07 15.88
C ASN A 239 15.54 2.32 16.39
#